data_AF-A0A7Z1R364-F1
#
_entry.id   AF-A0A7Z1R364-F1
#
_cell.length_a   1.000
_cell.length_b   1.000
_cell.length_c   1.000
_cell.angle_alpha   90.00
_cell.angle_beta   90.00
_cell.angle_gamma   90.00
#
_symmetry.space_group_name_H-M   'P 1'
#
loop_
_entity.id
_entity.type
_entity.pdbx_description
1 polymer ?
#
loop_
_entity_poly.entity_id
_entity_poly.type
_entity_poly.pdbx_seq_one_letter_code
_entity_poly.pdbx_strand_id
1 'polypeptide(L)'
;MARRRVVIMGAAGRDFHNFNCLFRDNEDYEVVAFTATQIPDIEGRTYPASLAGSLYPKGIPIRAEQELQQIVTDNDVDEVWFSYSDVAHTYVMNIASRVIGWGPHFGVCSAVKTMIPSSKPLIAITAVRTGVGKSQTTRYVSRILKAMGKKVVAIRHPMPYGDLEKQACQRFETYEDLDRHQCTIEEREEYEPHIDNGFVVYAGVDYERILHEAEKEADVILWDGGNNDTPFYKPDLYITLVDPHRPGHELTYYPGETNLHMANLLIVNKVDTADPVKVEQVLDNCRSGNPTARIIKTRSVIRVEQPELIAGKRAVVVEDGPTLTHGGMAYGAGWFAARQAGAAEIVDARPYAVGTIAETYVKYPNAGKIVPAMGYGDEQIRDLEATINATPADVVVEGTPIELRRILSVNKPIATVTYELAEIEPGVIEEMVRAVVGG
;
A
#
# COMPACT_ATOMS: atom_id res chain seq x y z
N MET A 1 -2.67 26.63 29.91
CA MET A 1 -2.73 27.48 28.70
C MET A 1 -3.88 26.99 27.84
N ALA A 2 -4.35 27.74 26.84
CA ALA A 2 -5.28 27.18 25.87
C ALA A 2 -4.59 26.04 25.09
N ARG A 3 -5.31 24.96 24.78
CA ARG A 3 -4.79 23.86 23.96
C ARG A 3 -4.55 24.37 22.54
N ARG A 4 -3.48 23.89 21.90
CA ARG A 4 -3.22 24.21 20.49
C ARG A 4 -4.16 23.42 19.61
N ARG A 5 -4.89 24.10 18.74
CA ARG A 5 -5.87 23.47 17.84
C ARG A 5 -5.16 22.94 16.60
N VAL A 6 -5.43 21.68 16.29
CA VAL A 6 -4.69 20.92 15.29
C VAL A 6 -5.63 20.32 14.25
N VAL A 7 -5.24 20.40 12.98
CA VAL A 7 -5.78 19.54 11.92
C VAL A 7 -4.72 18.55 11.48
N ILE A 8 -5.07 17.28 11.36
CA ILE A 8 -4.17 16.26 10.81
C ILE A 8 -4.65 15.90 9.41
N MET A 9 -3.82 16.20 8.41
CA MET A 9 -4.12 15.90 7.03
C MET A 9 -3.70 14.47 6.68
N GLY A 10 -4.62 13.60 6.28
CA GLY A 10 -4.27 12.24 5.87
C GLY A 10 -5.38 11.49 5.15
N ALA A 11 -5.18 10.18 5.00
CA ALA A 11 -6.05 9.30 4.23
C ALA A 11 -6.44 8.07 5.07
N ALA A 12 -6.78 8.29 6.34
CA ALA A 12 -7.28 7.25 7.26
C ALA A 12 -6.29 6.09 7.47
N GLY A 13 -5.03 6.41 7.70
CA GLY A 13 -4.02 5.45 8.08
C GLY A 13 -2.95 6.09 8.95
N ARG A 14 -1.96 6.71 8.30
CA ARG A 14 -0.86 7.40 8.99
C ARG A 14 -1.31 8.54 9.89
N ASP A 15 -2.32 9.28 9.49
CA ASP A 15 -2.96 10.33 10.29
C ASP A 15 -3.51 9.78 11.61
N PHE A 16 -4.28 8.70 11.57
CA PHE A 16 -4.77 8.03 12.79
C PHE A 16 -3.64 7.50 13.64
N HIS A 17 -2.61 6.92 13.03
CA HIS A 17 -1.43 6.44 13.75
C HIS A 17 -0.64 7.56 14.42
N ASN A 18 -0.40 8.66 13.70
CA ASN A 18 0.27 9.85 14.24
C ASN A 18 -0.55 10.47 15.37
N PHE A 19 -1.87 10.54 15.21
CA PHE A 19 -2.80 10.93 16.26
C PHE A 19 -2.62 10.07 17.52
N ASN A 20 -2.69 8.74 17.37
CA ASN A 20 -2.57 7.79 18.48
C ASN A 20 -1.22 7.90 19.20
N CYS A 21 -0.13 8.15 18.47
CA CYS A 21 1.20 8.25 19.06
C CYS A 21 1.50 9.60 19.74
N LEU A 22 1.01 10.71 19.19
CA LEU A 22 1.48 12.05 19.55
C LEU A 22 0.42 12.96 20.17
N PHE A 23 -0.86 12.72 19.89
CA PHE A 23 -1.94 13.68 20.18
C PHE A 23 -3.06 13.12 21.06
N ARG A 24 -3.36 11.81 21.00
CA ARG A 24 -4.53 11.17 21.64
C ARG A 24 -4.69 11.53 23.12
N ASP A 25 -3.61 11.39 23.88
CA ASP A 25 -3.59 11.59 25.33
C ASP A 25 -2.77 12.83 25.75
N ASN A 26 -2.55 13.77 24.82
CA ASN A 26 -1.73 14.96 25.06
C ASN A 26 -2.59 16.21 25.26
N GLU A 27 -2.66 16.69 26.51
CA GLU A 27 -3.49 17.84 26.89
C GLU A 27 -3.04 19.18 26.29
N ASP A 28 -1.84 19.26 25.70
CA ASP A 28 -1.36 20.47 25.03
C ASP A 28 -2.05 20.71 23.68
N TYR A 29 -2.75 19.70 23.15
CA TYR A 29 -3.34 19.70 21.82
C TYR A 29 -4.85 19.40 21.84
N GLU A 30 -5.55 19.95 20.85
CA GLU A 30 -6.93 19.65 20.52
C GLU A 30 -7.02 19.38 19.01
N VAL A 31 -7.11 18.13 18.61
CA VAL A 31 -7.28 17.76 17.20
C VAL A 31 -8.75 17.97 16.80
N VAL A 32 -9.01 19.00 16.00
CA VAL A 32 -10.37 19.43 15.64
C VAL A 32 -10.94 18.67 14.44
N ALA A 33 -10.08 18.15 13.56
CA ALA A 33 -10.48 17.35 12.42
C ALA A 33 -9.32 16.53 11.85
N PHE A 34 -9.67 15.42 11.23
CA PHE A 34 -8.87 14.81 10.16
C PHE A 34 -9.35 15.32 8.81
N THR A 35 -8.46 15.46 7.83
CA THR A 35 -8.89 15.51 6.42
C THR A 35 -8.78 14.15 5.78
N ALA A 36 -9.50 13.93 4.69
CA ALA A 36 -9.44 12.73 3.87
C ALA A 36 -9.34 13.09 2.39
N THR A 37 -8.52 12.32 1.69
CA THR A 37 -8.52 12.20 0.23
C THR A 37 -8.13 10.77 -0.12
N GLN A 38 -8.27 10.37 -1.38
CA GLN A 38 -7.89 9.05 -1.93
C GLN A 38 -8.78 7.85 -1.53
N ILE A 39 -9.15 7.68 -0.26
CA ILE A 39 -9.98 6.55 0.19
C ILE A 39 -11.47 6.86 -0.05
N PRO A 40 -12.20 6.02 -0.80
CA PRO A 40 -13.66 6.18 -0.97
C PRO A 40 -14.39 6.11 0.38
N ASP A 41 -15.49 6.87 0.49
CA ASP A 41 -16.47 6.79 1.58
C ASP A 41 -15.96 7.05 3.02
N ILE A 42 -14.71 7.51 3.20
CA ILE A 42 -14.19 7.87 4.52
C ILE A 42 -14.55 9.32 4.92
N GLU A 43 -14.67 10.22 3.95
CA GLU A 43 -15.06 11.60 4.20
C GLU A 43 -16.49 11.69 4.77
N GLY A 44 -16.73 12.62 5.70
CA GLY A 44 -18.01 12.76 6.39
C GLY A 44 -18.22 11.80 7.55
N ARG A 45 -17.31 10.83 7.77
CA ARG A 45 -17.32 9.95 8.94
C ARG A 45 -16.70 10.64 10.17
N THR A 46 -16.72 9.93 11.29
CA THR A 46 -16.11 10.36 12.55
C THR A 46 -15.13 9.29 13.02
N TYR A 47 -13.89 9.69 13.34
CA TYR A 47 -12.98 8.84 14.08
C TYR A 47 -13.56 8.62 15.49
N PRO A 48 -13.90 7.37 15.86
CA PRO A 48 -14.84 7.12 16.93
C PRO A 48 -14.28 7.44 18.32
N ALA A 49 -15.14 7.89 19.23
CA ALA A 49 -14.76 8.22 20.61
C ALA A 49 -14.10 7.04 21.36
N SER A 50 -14.49 5.80 21.03
CA SER A 50 -13.92 4.58 21.61
C SER A 50 -12.44 4.38 21.28
N LEU A 51 -11.96 4.97 20.18
CA LEU A 51 -10.55 4.93 19.76
C LEU A 51 -9.83 6.26 20.02
N ALA A 52 -10.57 7.36 20.12
CA ALA A 52 -10.02 8.71 20.22
C ALA A 52 -9.47 9.08 21.62
N GLY A 53 -9.69 8.24 22.64
CA GLY A 53 -9.21 8.50 23.99
C GLY A 53 -10.10 9.49 24.77
N SER A 54 -9.74 9.71 26.04
CA SER A 54 -10.63 10.43 26.99
C SER A 54 -10.81 11.91 26.67
N LEU A 55 -9.87 12.51 25.92
CA LEU A 55 -9.91 13.92 25.52
C LEU A 55 -10.94 14.20 24.41
N TYR A 56 -11.43 13.16 23.72
CA TYR A 56 -12.29 13.28 22.54
C TYR A 56 -13.59 12.46 22.68
N PRO A 57 -14.46 12.77 23.67
CA PRO A 57 -15.65 11.97 23.99
C PRO A 57 -16.72 11.95 22.89
N LYS A 58 -16.60 12.82 21.88
CA LYS A 58 -17.48 12.88 20.70
C LYS A 58 -16.84 12.28 19.44
N GLY A 59 -15.62 11.75 19.55
CA GLY A 59 -14.79 11.44 18.39
C GLY A 59 -14.26 12.70 17.69
N ILE A 60 -13.62 12.50 16.55
CA ILE A 60 -13.01 13.56 15.74
C ILE A 60 -13.58 13.48 14.32
N PRO A 61 -14.12 14.58 13.76
CA PRO A 61 -14.70 14.55 12.42
C PRO A 61 -13.63 14.31 11.34
N ILE A 62 -14.00 13.58 10.30
CA ILE A 62 -13.19 13.34 9.10
C ILE A 62 -13.84 14.13 7.96
N ARG A 63 -13.11 15.08 7.39
CA ARG A 63 -13.62 16.07 6.43
C ARG A 63 -12.90 15.97 5.09
N ALA A 64 -13.52 16.42 4.01
CA ALA A 64 -12.87 16.42 2.70
C ALA A 64 -11.65 17.36 2.69
N GLU A 65 -10.55 16.98 2.03
CA GLU A 65 -9.35 17.82 1.92
C GLU A 65 -9.65 19.21 1.31
N GLN A 66 -10.61 19.32 0.38
CA GLN A 66 -10.95 20.60 -0.23
C GLN A 66 -11.50 21.62 0.79
N GLU A 67 -12.01 21.14 1.92
CA GLU A 67 -12.55 21.98 3.00
C GLU A 67 -11.46 22.49 3.95
N LEU A 68 -10.19 22.14 3.76
CA LEU A 68 -9.10 22.46 4.69
C LEU A 68 -9.03 23.95 5.05
N GLN A 69 -9.16 24.86 4.08
CA GLN A 69 -9.12 26.31 4.36
C GLN A 69 -10.29 26.75 5.26
N GLN A 70 -11.47 26.18 5.04
CA GLN A 70 -12.64 26.45 5.85
C GLN A 70 -12.45 25.89 7.26
N ILE A 71 -11.96 24.66 7.40
CA ILE A 71 -11.65 24.05 8.70
C ILE A 71 -10.66 24.93 9.48
N VAL A 72 -9.60 25.40 8.81
CA VAL A 72 -8.60 26.29 9.41
C VAL A 72 -9.23 27.58 9.94
N THR A 73 -10.09 28.20 9.13
CA THR A 73 -10.71 29.49 9.49
C THR A 73 -11.79 29.34 10.57
N ASP A 74 -12.68 28.36 10.43
CA ASP A 74 -13.83 28.18 11.31
C ASP A 74 -13.43 27.70 12.71
N ASN A 75 -12.25 27.08 12.87
CA ASN A 75 -11.78 26.53 14.13
C ASN A 75 -10.57 27.27 14.73
N ASP A 76 -10.10 28.37 14.14
CA ASP A 76 -8.87 29.08 14.54
C ASP A 76 -7.69 28.11 14.74
N VAL A 77 -7.36 27.32 13.70
CA VAL A 77 -6.33 26.26 13.79
C VAL A 77 -4.94 26.86 13.99
N ASP A 78 -4.16 26.30 14.91
CA ASP A 78 -2.79 26.72 15.20
C ASP A 78 -1.76 25.94 14.36
N GLU A 79 -2.01 24.63 14.15
CA GLU A 79 -1.07 23.74 13.46
C GLU A 79 -1.80 22.77 12.50
N VAL A 80 -1.25 22.59 11.31
CA VAL A 80 -1.67 21.55 10.36
C VAL A 80 -0.54 20.54 10.19
N TRP A 81 -0.83 19.28 10.50
CA TRP A 81 0.14 18.19 10.43
C TRP A 81 -0.12 17.28 9.24
N PHE A 82 0.85 17.18 8.34
CA PHE A 82 0.74 16.41 7.11
C PHE A 82 1.12 14.93 7.31
N SER A 83 0.23 14.04 6.91
CA SER A 83 0.32 12.59 7.09
C SER A 83 -0.05 11.79 5.83
N TYR A 84 -0.16 12.41 4.65
CA TYR A 84 -0.33 11.68 3.39
C TYR A 84 0.95 10.96 2.98
N SER A 85 0.78 9.93 2.15
CA SER A 85 1.86 9.20 1.49
C SER A 85 1.66 9.16 -0.03
N ASP A 86 2.70 8.71 -0.72
CA ASP A 86 2.76 8.46 -2.16
C ASP A 86 2.48 9.69 -3.05
N VAL A 87 2.91 10.85 -2.56
CA VAL A 87 2.79 12.15 -3.22
C VAL A 87 4.15 12.74 -3.55
N ALA A 88 4.23 13.58 -4.58
CA ALA A 88 5.46 14.30 -4.91
C ALA A 88 5.80 15.35 -3.82
N HIS A 89 7.09 15.61 -3.59
CA HIS A 89 7.55 16.65 -2.66
C HIS A 89 6.98 18.04 -2.98
N THR A 90 6.79 18.33 -4.27
CA THR A 90 6.17 19.58 -4.72
C THR A 90 4.73 19.72 -4.24
N TYR A 91 3.96 18.64 -4.19
CA TYR A 91 2.60 18.67 -3.64
C TYR A 91 2.62 19.02 -2.15
N VAL A 92 3.50 18.38 -1.37
CA VAL A 92 3.68 18.67 0.07
C VAL A 92 3.97 20.16 0.29
N MET A 93 4.95 20.72 -0.43
CA MET A 93 5.35 22.12 -0.26
C MET A 93 4.35 23.13 -0.82
N ASN A 94 3.58 22.76 -1.85
CA ASN A 94 2.48 23.59 -2.34
C ASN A 94 1.37 23.72 -1.30
N ILE A 95 1.00 22.61 -0.64
CA ILE A 95 0.03 22.64 0.46
C ILE A 95 0.59 23.41 1.66
N ALA A 96 1.85 23.18 2.03
CA ALA A 96 2.51 23.91 3.10
C ALA A 96 2.45 25.44 2.89
N SER A 97 2.74 25.90 1.67
CA SER A 97 2.70 27.32 1.32
C SER A 97 1.30 27.94 1.49
N ARG A 98 0.25 27.18 1.18
CA ARG A 98 -1.15 27.61 1.39
C ARG A 98 -1.49 27.69 2.87
N VAL A 99 -1.20 26.63 3.63
CA VAL A 99 -1.46 26.55 5.07
C VAL A 99 -0.78 27.71 5.80
N ILE A 100 0.51 27.94 5.55
CA ILE A 100 1.26 29.04 6.17
C ILE A 100 0.63 30.40 5.82
N GLY A 101 0.18 30.57 4.57
CA GLY A 101 -0.53 31.77 4.14
C GLY A 101 -1.89 31.98 4.81
N TRP A 102 -2.52 30.92 5.34
CA TRP A 102 -3.77 31.00 6.11
C TRP A 102 -3.56 31.29 7.59
N GLY A 103 -2.32 31.18 8.11
CA GLY A 103 -1.96 31.48 9.49
C GLY A 103 -1.35 30.33 10.30
N PRO A 104 -1.83 29.07 10.20
CA PRO A 104 -1.27 27.96 10.98
C PRO A 104 0.19 27.63 10.65
N HIS A 105 0.87 26.98 11.60
CA HIS A 105 2.10 26.24 11.31
C HIS A 105 1.80 25.02 10.45
N PHE A 106 2.76 24.63 9.61
CA PHE A 106 2.72 23.38 8.85
C PHE A 106 3.83 22.46 9.34
N GLY A 107 3.49 21.21 9.66
CA GLY A 107 4.41 20.22 10.21
C GLY A 107 4.28 18.85 9.56
N VAL A 108 5.36 18.07 9.65
CA VAL A 108 5.39 16.64 9.31
C VAL A 108 5.87 15.85 10.53
N CYS A 109 5.22 14.73 10.84
CA CYS A 109 5.59 13.93 12.00
C CYS A 109 6.89 13.16 11.74
N SER A 110 7.74 13.05 12.76
CA SER A 110 8.95 12.22 12.68
C SER A 110 8.58 10.74 12.65
N ALA A 111 9.00 10.03 11.60
CA ALA A 111 8.81 8.59 11.48
C ALA A 111 9.37 7.82 12.69
N VAL A 112 10.53 8.22 13.21
CA VAL A 112 11.18 7.55 14.36
C VAL A 112 10.38 7.75 15.65
N LYS A 113 9.77 8.93 15.84
CA LYS A 113 8.99 9.24 17.04
C LYS A 113 7.61 8.60 17.04
N THR A 114 7.13 8.19 15.87
CA THR A 114 5.84 7.51 15.70
C THR A 114 6.00 6.01 15.47
N MET A 115 7.18 5.42 15.69
CA MET A 115 7.36 3.97 15.63
C MET A 115 7.16 3.33 17.01
N ILE A 116 6.21 2.41 17.13
CA ILE A 116 5.98 1.64 18.36
C ILE A 116 7.03 0.52 18.46
N PRO A 117 7.74 0.35 19.59
CA PRO A 117 8.72 -0.72 19.75
C PRO A 117 8.03 -2.08 19.93
N SER A 118 8.57 -3.11 19.28
CA SER A 118 8.14 -4.50 19.41
C SER A 118 9.01 -5.24 20.43
N SER A 119 8.42 -6.18 21.15
CA SER A 119 9.09 -7.19 21.99
C SER A 119 9.58 -8.40 21.20
N LYS A 120 9.11 -8.56 19.96
CA LYS A 120 9.54 -9.60 19.00
C LYS A 120 10.43 -9.00 17.92
N PRO A 121 11.36 -9.79 17.33
CA PRO A 121 12.06 -9.39 16.12
C PRO A 121 11.08 -8.91 15.05
N LEU A 122 11.32 -7.72 14.49
CA LEU A 122 10.44 -7.09 13.51
C LEU A 122 11.18 -6.73 12.24
N ILE A 123 10.68 -7.21 11.10
CA ILE A 123 11.20 -6.89 9.78
C ILE A 123 10.18 -6.03 9.05
N ALA A 124 10.56 -4.82 8.65
CA ALA A 124 9.72 -3.93 7.87
C ALA A 124 10.08 -3.98 6.38
N ILE A 125 9.05 -4.11 5.55
CA ILE A 125 9.17 -4.05 4.09
C ILE A 125 8.35 -2.86 3.60
N THR A 126 9.05 -1.84 3.08
CA THR A 126 8.45 -0.62 2.53
C THR A 126 8.96 -0.35 1.12
N ALA A 127 8.59 0.80 0.58
CA ALA A 127 8.95 1.21 -0.76
C ALA A 127 9.15 2.71 -0.84
N VAL A 128 9.82 3.16 -1.89
CA VAL A 128 9.85 4.59 -2.26
C VAL A 128 8.59 5.04 -3.01
N ARG A 129 7.87 4.09 -3.63
CA ARG A 129 6.64 4.31 -4.41
C ARG A 129 5.67 3.14 -4.30
N THR A 130 4.39 3.35 -4.59
CA THR A 130 3.44 2.26 -4.80
C THR A 130 3.78 1.46 -6.08
N GLY A 131 3.46 0.16 -6.08
CA GLY A 131 3.65 -0.73 -7.24
C GLY A 131 5.09 -1.22 -7.50
N VAL A 132 6.03 -1.08 -6.54
CA VAL A 132 7.44 -1.48 -6.73
C VAL A 132 7.72 -2.98 -6.48
N GLY A 133 6.76 -3.70 -5.89
CA GLY A 133 6.89 -5.14 -5.58
C GLY A 133 7.05 -5.48 -4.10
N LYS A 134 6.42 -4.72 -3.19
CA LYS A 134 6.45 -5.03 -1.74
C LYS A 134 5.88 -6.41 -1.44
N SER A 135 4.69 -6.72 -1.93
CA SER A 135 3.98 -7.97 -1.60
C SER A 135 4.76 -9.22 -2.04
N GLN A 136 5.42 -9.22 -3.21
CA GLN A 136 6.31 -10.32 -3.61
C GLN A 136 7.55 -10.47 -2.71
N THR A 137 8.06 -9.35 -2.17
CA THR A 137 9.19 -9.36 -1.23
C THR A 137 8.74 -9.88 0.13
N THR A 138 7.55 -9.48 0.60
CA THR A 138 6.98 -10.01 1.85
C THR A 138 6.80 -11.53 1.76
N ARG A 139 6.26 -12.05 0.66
CA ARG A 139 6.17 -13.51 0.42
C ARG A 139 7.55 -14.19 0.36
N TYR A 140 8.54 -13.53 -0.23
CA TYR A 140 9.90 -14.08 -0.30
C TYR A 140 10.54 -14.20 1.09
N VAL A 141 10.47 -13.14 1.90
CA VAL A 141 10.99 -13.11 3.27
C VAL A 141 10.23 -14.09 4.18
N SER A 142 8.92 -14.17 4.05
CA SER A 142 8.10 -15.07 4.86
C SER A 142 8.44 -16.55 4.60
N ARG A 143 8.74 -16.93 3.35
CA ARG A 143 9.26 -18.27 3.02
C ARG A 143 10.60 -18.57 3.66
N ILE A 144 11.52 -17.59 3.71
CA ILE A 144 12.80 -17.74 4.43
C ILE A 144 12.53 -18.02 5.92
N LEU A 145 11.69 -17.21 6.56
CA LEU A 145 11.33 -17.38 7.97
C LEU A 145 10.65 -18.73 8.26
N LYS A 146 9.77 -19.18 7.35
CA LYS A 146 9.13 -20.50 7.42
C LYS A 146 10.15 -21.64 7.30
N ALA A 147 11.12 -21.52 6.38
CA ALA A 147 12.22 -22.48 6.27
C ALA A 147 13.12 -22.50 7.51
N MET A 148 13.15 -21.40 8.27
CA MET A 148 13.80 -21.32 9.59
C MET A 148 12.93 -21.88 10.74
N GLY A 149 11.72 -22.35 10.46
CA GLY A 149 10.80 -22.91 11.46
C GLY A 149 10.15 -21.87 12.38
N LYS A 150 10.15 -20.59 12.01
CA LYS A 150 9.56 -19.50 12.81
C LYS A 150 8.06 -19.36 12.57
N LYS A 151 7.30 -19.06 13.62
CA LYS A 151 5.92 -18.58 13.51
C LYS A 151 5.91 -17.11 13.12
N VAL A 152 5.41 -16.82 11.92
CA VAL A 152 5.39 -15.47 11.36
C VAL A 152 3.98 -14.91 11.42
N VAL A 153 3.87 -13.70 11.95
CA VAL A 153 2.65 -12.88 11.83
C VAL A 153 2.96 -11.71 10.90
N ALA A 154 2.16 -11.54 9.86
CA ALA A 154 2.20 -10.36 9.02
C ALA A 154 1.25 -9.30 9.59
N ILE A 155 1.72 -8.06 9.74
CA ILE A 155 0.86 -6.92 10.06
C ILE A 155 0.80 -6.02 8.83
N ARG A 156 -0.40 -5.78 8.32
CA ARG A 156 -0.66 -4.97 7.14
C ARG A 156 -1.02 -3.53 7.51
N HIS A 157 -0.56 -2.59 6.69
CA HIS A 157 -0.93 -1.17 6.74
C HIS A 157 -2.45 -0.95 6.60
N PRO A 158 -3.03 0.12 7.20
CA PRO A 158 -4.48 0.21 7.36
C PRO A 158 -5.20 0.46 6.05
N MET A 159 -6.33 -0.23 5.86
CA MET A 159 -7.28 -0.05 4.77
C MET A 159 -8.70 0.04 5.34
N PRO A 160 -9.08 1.14 6.02
CA PRO A 160 -10.30 1.18 6.81
C PRO A 160 -11.55 1.52 5.98
N TYR A 161 -11.86 0.67 5.00
CA TYR A 161 -13.07 0.80 4.19
C TYR A 161 -14.35 0.55 5.01
N GLY A 162 -14.24 -0.23 6.09
CA GLY A 162 -15.35 -0.65 6.94
C GLY A 162 -15.55 0.22 8.17
N ASP A 163 -16.24 -0.34 9.17
CA ASP A 163 -16.48 0.30 10.46
C ASP A 163 -15.21 0.40 11.31
N LEU A 164 -14.78 1.61 11.66
CA LEU A 164 -13.52 1.86 12.36
C LEU A 164 -13.43 1.18 13.72
N GLU A 165 -14.54 1.09 14.48
CA GLU A 165 -14.54 0.46 15.80
C GLU A 165 -14.36 -1.07 15.67
N LYS A 166 -15.05 -1.67 14.70
CA LYS A 166 -14.89 -3.11 14.40
C LYS A 166 -13.52 -3.42 13.80
N GLN A 167 -12.93 -2.46 13.10
CA GLN A 167 -11.60 -2.54 12.51
C GLN A 167 -10.49 -2.04 13.45
N ALA A 168 -10.73 -1.90 14.76
CA ALA A 168 -9.68 -1.51 15.69
C ALA A 168 -8.50 -2.50 15.66
N CYS A 169 -8.79 -3.80 15.67
CA CYS A 169 -7.81 -4.88 15.55
C CYS A 169 -8.50 -6.12 15.00
N GLN A 170 -8.08 -6.58 13.83
CA GLN A 170 -8.60 -7.77 13.15
C GLN A 170 -7.48 -8.78 12.94
N ARG A 171 -7.85 -10.06 13.02
CA ARG A 171 -6.96 -11.21 12.82
C ARG A 171 -7.55 -12.10 11.74
N PHE A 172 -6.72 -12.49 10.77
CA PHE A 172 -7.09 -13.32 9.64
C PHE A 172 -6.13 -14.51 9.53
N GLU A 173 -6.66 -15.71 9.63
CA GLU A 173 -5.95 -16.97 9.46
C GLU A 173 -6.57 -17.82 8.35
N THR A 174 -7.86 -17.66 8.08
CA THR A 174 -8.59 -18.40 7.05
C THR A 174 -9.43 -17.48 6.16
N TYR A 175 -9.93 -18.04 5.05
CA TYR A 175 -10.83 -17.32 4.14
C TYR A 175 -12.16 -16.95 4.80
N GLU A 176 -12.65 -17.78 5.71
CA GLU A 176 -13.86 -17.48 6.49
C GLU A 176 -13.67 -16.23 7.37
N ASP A 177 -12.43 -15.93 7.79
CA ASP A 177 -12.14 -14.68 8.50
C ASP A 177 -12.32 -13.46 7.57
N LEU A 178 -11.91 -13.56 6.30
CA LEU A 178 -12.09 -12.50 5.29
C LEU A 178 -13.58 -12.23 5.05
N ASP A 179 -14.39 -13.29 4.98
CA ASP A 179 -15.85 -13.19 4.83
C ASP A 179 -16.50 -12.59 6.08
N ARG A 180 -16.13 -13.08 7.27
CA ARG A 180 -16.64 -12.58 8.56
C ARG A 180 -16.39 -11.08 8.74
N HIS A 181 -15.24 -10.62 8.28
CA HIS A 181 -14.82 -9.21 8.35
C HIS A 181 -15.24 -8.38 7.14
N GLN A 182 -15.94 -8.99 6.17
CA GLN A 182 -16.46 -8.32 4.97
C GLN A 182 -15.37 -7.61 4.15
N CYS A 183 -14.21 -8.27 4.01
CA CYS A 183 -13.08 -7.69 3.30
C CYS A 183 -13.40 -7.41 1.83
N THR A 184 -13.04 -6.21 1.39
CA THR A 184 -13.07 -5.73 0.00
C THR A 184 -12.10 -6.52 -0.89
N ILE A 185 -12.17 -6.30 -2.21
CA ILE A 185 -11.19 -6.90 -3.15
C ILE A 185 -9.76 -6.44 -2.82
N GLU A 186 -9.53 -5.15 -2.57
CA GLU A 186 -8.18 -4.65 -2.27
C GLU A 186 -7.63 -5.22 -0.95
N GLU A 187 -8.47 -5.36 0.08
CA GLU A 187 -8.06 -6.04 1.31
C GLU A 187 -7.69 -7.51 1.06
N ARG A 188 -8.50 -8.23 0.26
CA ARG A 188 -8.21 -9.62 -0.13
C ARG A 188 -6.93 -9.72 -0.95
N GLU A 189 -6.65 -8.76 -1.83
CA GLU A 189 -5.41 -8.66 -2.61
C GLU A 189 -4.15 -8.61 -1.74
N GLU A 190 -4.26 -7.99 -0.57
CA GLU A 190 -3.15 -7.90 0.37
C GLU A 190 -3.14 -9.03 1.42
N TYR A 191 -4.27 -9.66 1.73
CA TYR A 191 -4.38 -10.67 2.79
C TYR A 191 -4.32 -12.12 2.29
N GLU A 192 -5.02 -12.47 1.20
CA GLU A 192 -5.11 -13.85 0.68
C GLU A 192 -3.73 -14.48 0.41
N PRO A 193 -2.76 -13.77 -0.20
CA PRO A 193 -1.45 -14.36 -0.45
C PRO A 193 -0.69 -14.73 0.83
N HIS A 194 -0.96 -14.08 1.97
CA HIS A 194 -0.35 -14.45 3.26
C HIS A 194 -1.02 -15.70 3.84
N ILE A 195 -2.35 -15.77 3.78
CA ILE A 195 -3.15 -16.92 4.22
C ILE A 195 -2.78 -18.18 3.43
N ASP A 196 -2.65 -18.06 2.11
CA ASP A 196 -2.24 -19.17 1.23
C ASP A 196 -0.84 -19.71 1.57
N ASN A 197 0.04 -18.86 2.09
CA ASN A 197 1.36 -19.27 2.57
C ASN A 197 1.34 -19.82 4.01
N GLY A 198 0.18 -19.83 4.67
CA GLY A 198 -0.05 -20.32 6.03
C GLY A 198 0.35 -19.32 7.11
N PHE A 199 0.24 -18.03 6.85
CA PHE A 199 0.54 -16.96 7.81
C PHE A 199 -0.73 -16.32 8.34
N VAL A 200 -0.67 -15.90 9.60
CA VAL A 200 -1.70 -15.05 10.20
C VAL A 200 -1.43 -13.61 9.81
N VAL A 201 -2.48 -12.91 9.41
CA VAL A 201 -2.47 -11.47 9.10
C VAL A 201 -3.20 -10.73 10.20
N TYR A 202 -2.62 -9.62 10.66
CA TYR A 202 -3.33 -8.60 11.42
C TYR A 202 -3.43 -7.31 10.64
N ALA A 203 -4.59 -6.64 10.75
CA ALA A 203 -4.83 -5.33 10.20
C ALA A 203 -5.86 -4.58 11.06
N GLY A 204 -6.00 -3.27 10.84
CA GLY A 204 -6.95 -2.42 11.55
C GLY A 204 -6.41 -1.01 11.73
N VAL A 205 -6.94 -0.25 12.70
CA VAL A 205 -6.58 1.17 12.89
C VAL A 205 -5.89 1.47 14.24
N ASP A 206 -5.90 0.54 15.19
CA ASP A 206 -5.21 0.67 16.48
C ASP A 206 -3.93 -0.20 16.48
N TYR A 207 -2.84 0.38 15.98
CA TYR A 207 -1.58 -0.33 15.80
C TYR A 207 -0.87 -0.67 17.13
N GLU A 208 -1.17 0.02 18.22
CA GLU A 208 -0.69 -0.39 19.54
C GLU A 208 -1.36 -1.72 19.95
N ARG A 209 -2.69 -1.79 19.85
CA ARG A 209 -3.44 -3.01 20.13
C ARG A 209 -3.08 -4.17 19.20
N ILE A 210 -2.95 -3.90 17.90
CA ILE A 210 -2.59 -4.90 16.90
C ILE A 210 -1.23 -5.51 17.21
N LEU A 211 -0.22 -4.68 17.53
CA LEU A 211 1.10 -5.18 17.89
C LEU A 211 1.02 -6.13 19.08
N HIS A 212 0.33 -5.72 20.15
CA HIS A 212 0.19 -6.54 21.36
C HIS A 212 -0.51 -7.87 21.12
N GLU A 213 -1.49 -7.96 20.22
CA GLU A 213 -2.11 -9.23 19.86
C GLU A 213 -1.18 -10.09 19.00
N ALA A 214 -0.52 -9.52 18.01
CA ALA A 214 0.43 -10.23 17.15
C ALA A 214 1.61 -10.82 17.94
N GLU A 215 2.13 -10.08 18.93
CA GLU A 215 3.24 -10.51 19.79
C GLU A 215 2.94 -11.78 20.60
N LYS A 216 1.66 -12.10 20.86
CA LYS A 216 1.27 -13.27 21.65
C LYS A 216 1.48 -14.59 20.91
N GLU A 217 1.46 -14.58 19.58
CA GLU A 217 1.58 -15.80 18.76
C GLU A 217 2.75 -15.78 17.76
N ALA A 218 3.38 -14.63 17.56
CA ALA A 218 4.55 -14.49 16.69
C ALA A 218 5.87 -14.86 17.38
N ASP A 219 6.73 -15.56 16.63
CA ASP A 219 8.17 -15.56 16.88
C ASP A 219 8.83 -14.35 16.21
N VAL A 220 8.29 -13.92 15.06
CA VAL A 220 8.78 -12.80 14.24
C VAL A 220 7.59 -12.06 13.63
N ILE A 221 7.65 -10.74 13.60
CA ILE A 221 6.65 -9.88 12.98
C ILE A 221 7.17 -9.38 11.63
N LEU A 222 6.35 -9.54 10.59
CA LEU A 222 6.56 -8.89 9.29
C LEU A 222 5.64 -7.70 9.17
N TRP A 223 6.20 -6.50 9.12
CA TRP A 223 5.46 -5.30 8.74
C TRP A 223 5.40 -5.20 7.21
N ASP A 224 4.22 -5.43 6.66
CA ASP A 224 3.92 -5.27 5.23
C ASP A 224 3.38 -3.85 4.99
N GLY A 225 4.27 -2.94 4.61
CA GLY A 225 3.94 -1.51 4.50
C GLY A 225 3.01 -1.20 3.33
N GLY A 226 2.10 -0.23 3.51
CA GLY A 226 1.19 0.26 2.47
C GLY A 226 1.81 1.39 1.67
N ASN A 227 1.43 1.50 0.39
CA ASN A 227 1.91 2.54 -0.54
C ASN A 227 3.45 2.73 -0.50
N ASN A 228 3.93 3.89 -0.07
CA ASN A 228 5.33 4.18 0.25
C ASN A 228 5.48 4.74 1.67
N ASP A 229 4.56 4.40 2.57
CA ASP A 229 4.57 4.91 3.94
C ASP A 229 5.77 4.37 4.74
N THR A 230 6.15 5.07 5.79
CA THR A 230 7.16 4.60 6.75
C THR A 230 6.57 3.46 7.63
N PRO A 231 7.34 2.67 8.39
CA PRO A 231 6.75 1.65 9.23
C PRO A 231 6.11 2.27 10.47
N PHE A 232 5.05 1.63 10.97
CA PHE A 232 4.36 2.05 12.20
C PHE A 232 5.05 1.49 13.44
N TYR A 233 5.91 0.49 13.23
CA TYR A 233 6.69 -0.17 14.25
C TYR A 233 8.17 0.03 14.00
N LYS A 234 8.97 -0.01 15.07
CA LYS A 234 10.42 0.08 14.95
C LYS A 234 10.98 -1.23 14.40
N PRO A 235 11.61 -1.25 13.21
CA PRO A 235 12.18 -2.46 12.66
C PRO A 235 13.57 -2.76 13.22
N ASP A 236 13.89 -4.05 13.33
CA ASP A 236 15.24 -4.56 13.52
C ASP A 236 15.95 -4.79 12.17
N LEU A 237 15.18 -5.10 11.12
CA LEU A 237 15.62 -5.07 9.73
C LEU A 237 14.65 -4.23 8.90
N TYR A 238 15.17 -3.17 8.29
CA TYR A 238 14.40 -2.29 7.43
C TYR A 238 14.75 -2.48 5.95
N ILE A 239 13.85 -3.11 5.20
CA ILE A 239 13.96 -3.36 3.75
C ILE A 239 13.10 -2.34 2.99
N THR A 240 13.70 -1.62 2.04
CA THR A 240 12.97 -0.68 1.19
C THR A 240 13.22 -0.99 -0.29
N LEU A 241 12.12 -1.08 -1.04
CA LEU A 241 12.17 -1.30 -2.48
C LEU A 241 12.24 0.00 -3.29
N VAL A 242 12.99 -0.06 -4.37
CA VAL A 242 13.19 0.99 -5.37
C VAL A 242 12.91 0.46 -6.77
N ASP A 243 12.38 1.30 -7.66
CA ASP A 243 11.88 0.89 -8.98
C ASP A 243 12.55 1.67 -10.14
N PRO A 244 13.40 1.00 -10.94
CA PRO A 244 14.12 1.60 -12.06
C PRO A 244 13.23 1.95 -13.26
N HIS A 245 11.94 1.60 -13.27
CA HIS A 245 11.01 2.12 -14.27
C HIS A 245 10.67 3.60 -14.07
N ARG A 246 10.85 4.11 -12.85
CA ARG A 246 10.54 5.48 -12.44
C ARG A 246 11.76 6.14 -11.75
N PRO A 247 12.89 6.29 -12.45
CA PRO A 247 14.12 6.80 -11.84
C PRO A 247 13.94 8.23 -11.31
N GLY A 248 14.51 8.50 -10.13
CA GLY A 248 14.38 9.77 -9.41
C GLY A 248 13.17 9.84 -8.47
N HIS A 249 12.22 8.90 -8.55
CA HIS A 249 11.10 8.87 -7.60
C HIS A 249 11.55 8.57 -6.17
N GLU A 250 12.66 7.84 -6.02
CA GLU A 250 13.35 7.60 -4.76
C GLU A 250 13.86 8.87 -4.06
N LEU A 251 13.94 10.00 -4.77
CA LEU A 251 14.40 11.29 -4.25
C LEU A 251 13.31 12.39 -4.28
N THR A 252 12.13 12.10 -4.85
CA THR A 252 11.14 13.15 -5.17
C THR A 252 9.74 12.87 -4.64
N TYR A 253 9.52 11.73 -3.97
CA TYR A 253 8.24 11.34 -3.40
C TYR A 253 8.29 11.15 -1.89
N TYR A 254 7.24 11.63 -1.22
CA TYR A 254 7.07 11.58 0.21
C TYR A 254 6.12 10.44 0.64
N PRO A 255 6.39 9.75 1.76
CA PRO A 255 7.65 9.74 2.50
C PRO A 255 8.66 8.73 1.91
N GLY A 256 8.53 8.36 0.64
CA GLY A 256 9.41 7.38 -0.03
C GLY A 256 10.91 7.68 0.10
N GLU A 257 11.33 8.94 -0.01
CA GLU A 257 12.72 9.34 0.25
C GLU A 257 13.12 9.12 1.72
N THR A 258 12.20 9.29 2.67
CA THR A 258 12.45 8.95 4.09
C THR A 258 12.75 7.45 4.25
N ASN A 259 12.02 6.59 3.54
CA ASN A 259 12.28 5.15 3.54
C ASN A 259 13.67 4.83 2.96
N LEU A 260 14.06 5.49 1.86
CA LEU A 260 15.40 5.36 1.27
C LEU A 260 16.50 5.64 2.31
N HIS A 261 16.40 6.77 3.02
CA HIS A 261 17.39 7.18 4.02
C HIS A 261 17.45 6.26 5.24
N MET A 262 16.34 5.64 5.63
CA MET A 262 16.25 4.83 6.85
C MET A 262 16.55 3.34 6.64
N ALA A 263 16.56 2.86 5.40
CA ALA A 263 16.70 1.44 5.09
C ALA A 263 18.06 0.86 5.53
N ASN A 264 18.05 -0.40 5.96
CA ASN A 264 19.24 -1.23 6.08
C ASN A 264 19.55 -1.96 4.77
N LEU A 265 18.50 -2.35 4.03
CA LEU A 265 18.59 -3.02 2.73
C LEU A 265 17.74 -2.28 1.70
N LEU A 266 18.38 -1.87 0.61
CA LEU A 266 17.72 -1.34 -0.57
C LEU A 266 17.66 -2.39 -1.66
N ILE A 267 16.46 -2.65 -2.17
CA ILE A 267 16.21 -3.61 -3.24
C ILE A 267 15.82 -2.83 -4.50
N VAL A 268 16.72 -2.79 -5.49
CA VAL A 268 16.40 -2.28 -6.83
C VAL A 268 15.75 -3.42 -7.61
N ASN A 269 14.42 -3.38 -7.72
CA ASN A 269 13.62 -4.49 -8.26
C ASN A 269 13.33 -4.34 -9.77
N LYS A 270 12.78 -5.38 -10.39
CA LYS A 270 12.32 -5.39 -11.80
C LYS A 270 13.41 -5.06 -12.83
N VAL A 271 14.68 -5.28 -12.49
CA VAL A 271 15.82 -4.89 -13.35
C VAL A 271 15.88 -5.66 -14.67
N ASP A 272 15.18 -6.78 -14.77
CA ASP A 272 15.04 -7.60 -15.97
C ASP A 272 14.12 -7.00 -17.03
N THR A 273 13.23 -6.08 -16.63
CA THR A 273 12.29 -5.40 -17.53
C THR A 273 12.61 -3.92 -17.71
N ALA A 274 13.53 -3.38 -16.91
CA ALA A 274 13.91 -1.97 -16.95
C ALA A 274 15.09 -1.70 -17.90
N ASP A 275 15.19 -0.46 -18.38
CA ASP A 275 16.34 0.01 -19.13
C ASP A 275 17.60 -0.01 -18.25
N PRO A 276 18.70 -0.69 -18.66
CA PRO A 276 19.94 -0.74 -17.89
C PRO A 276 20.50 0.63 -17.47
N VAL A 277 20.31 1.68 -18.29
CA VAL A 277 20.75 3.04 -17.95
C VAL A 277 19.97 3.58 -16.76
N LYS A 278 18.66 3.34 -16.72
CA LYS A 278 17.81 3.73 -15.59
C LYS A 278 18.14 2.92 -14.34
N VAL A 279 18.48 1.63 -14.48
CA VAL A 279 18.93 0.80 -13.37
C VAL A 279 20.18 1.39 -12.72
N GLU A 280 21.20 1.76 -13.51
CA GLU A 280 22.41 2.38 -12.97
C GLU A 280 22.14 3.75 -12.35
N GLN A 281 21.28 4.58 -12.96
CA GLN A 281 20.86 5.85 -12.36
C GLN A 281 20.25 5.67 -10.97
N VAL A 282 19.33 4.70 -10.82
CA VAL A 282 18.71 4.41 -9.52
C VAL A 282 19.74 3.87 -8.52
N LEU A 283 20.67 3.02 -8.95
CA LEU A 283 21.75 2.53 -8.08
C LEU A 283 22.63 3.67 -7.56
N ASP A 284 22.97 4.64 -8.40
CA ASP A 284 23.75 5.81 -8.00
C ASP A 284 22.98 6.70 -7.03
N ASN A 285 21.68 6.91 -7.26
CA ASN A 285 20.81 7.62 -6.34
C ASN A 285 20.71 6.91 -4.99
N CYS A 286 20.60 5.58 -4.96
CA CYS A 286 20.59 4.78 -3.74
C CYS A 286 21.91 4.92 -2.96
N ARG A 287 23.06 4.80 -3.64
CA ARG A 287 24.39 4.97 -3.02
C ARG A 287 24.58 6.35 -2.41
N SER A 288 24.08 7.38 -3.08
CA SER A 288 24.16 8.77 -2.62
C SER A 288 23.19 9.04 -1.45
N GLY A 289 21.93 8.61 -1.58
CA GLY A 289 20.88 8.86 -0.60
C GLY A 289 21.05 8.07 0.69
N ASN A 290 21.60 6.84 0.63
CA ASN A 290 21.89 6.04 1.81
C ASN A 290 23.20 5.25 1.62
N PRO A 291 24.36 5.87 1.96
CA PRO A 291 25.67 5.25 1.83
C PRO A 291 25.89 4.03 2.75
N THR A 292 25.02 3.84 3.74
CA THR A 292 25.15 2.78 4.75
C THR A 292 24.30 1.55 4.47
N ALA A 293 23.29 1.66 3.59
CA ALA A 293 22.44 0.53 3.23
C ALA A 293 23.20 -0.46 2.34
N ARG A 294 22.92 -1.75 2.54
CA ARG A 294 23.26 -2.78 1.54
C ARG A 294 22.32 -2.60 0.36
N ILE A 295 22.84 -2.67 -0.87
CA ILE A 295 22.05 -2.50 -2.09
C ILE A 295 22.13 -3.79 -2.91
N ILE A 296 21.00 -4.34 -3.31
CA ILE A 296 20.93 -5.51 -4.19
C ILE A 296 20.01 -5.26 -5.39
N LYS A 297 20.21 -6.08 -6.42
CA LYS A 297 19.33 -6.13 -7.59
C LYS A 297 18.47 -7.38 -7.55
N THR A 298 17.18 -7.22 -7.84
CA THR A 298 16.23 -8.32 -7.94
C THR A 298 15.42 -8.24 -9.23
N ARG A 299 14.88 -9.38 -9.63
CA ARG A 299 13.94 -9.53 -10.75
C ARG A 299 12.55 -9.84 -10.20
N SER A 300 11.54 -9.46 -10.96
CA SER A 300 10.15 -9.85 -10.71
C SER A 300 9.79 -10.92 -11.73
N VAL A 301 9.98 -12.19 -11.39
CA VAL A 301 9.82 -13.30 -12.35
C VAL A 301 8.34 -13.55 -12.57
N ILE A 302 7.85 -13.15 -13.74
CA ILE A 302 6.45 -13.32 -14.16
C ILE A 302 6.25 -14.72 -14.75
N ARG A 303 5.15 -15.39 -14.37
CA ARG A 303 4.72 -16.68 -14.91
C ARG A 303 3.23 -16.66 -15.22
N VAL A 304 2.84 -17.36 -16.27
CA VAL A 304 1.43 -17.59 -16.62
C VAL A 304 1.15 -19.07 -16.38
N GLU A 305 0.08 -19.39 -15.65
CA GLU A 305 -0.27 -20.78 -15.36
C GLU A 305 -0.67 -21.56 -16.61
N GLN A 306 -1.43 -20.93 -17.50
CA GLN A 306 -1.98 -21.51 -18.72
C GLN A 306 -1.69 -20.61 -19.94
N PRO A 307 -0.42 -20.50 -20.38
CA PRO A 307 -0.02 -19.59 -21.46
C PRO A 307 -0.73 -19.87 -22.80
N GLU A 308 -1.18 -21.09 -23.02
CA GLU A 308 -1.96 -21.52 -24.19
C GLU A 308 -3.33 -20.83 -24.30
N LEU A 309 -3.89 -20.32 -23.19
CA LEU A 309 -5.10 -19.51 -23.22
C LEU A 309 -4.86 -18.12 -23.86
N ILE A 310 -3.60 -17.67 -23.87
CA ILE A 310 -3.21 -16.33 -24.34
C ILE A 310 -2.65 -16.37 -25.77
N ALA A 311 -1.90 -17.41 -26.11
CA ALA A 311 -1.16 -17.48 -27.37
C ALA A 311 -2.07 -17.30 -28.60
N GLY A 312 -1.81 -16.27 -29.41
CA GLY A 312 -2.58 -15.93 -30.61
C GLY A 312 -4.00 -15.43 -30.35
N LYS A 313 -4.37 -15.13 -29.10
CA LYS A 313 -5.69 -14.66 -28.68
C LYS A 313 -5.72 -13.15 -28.44
N ARG A 314 -6.92 -12.58 -28.48
CA ARG A 314 -7.18 -11.19 -28.08
C ARG A 314 -7.41 -11.17 -26.57
N ALA A 315 -6.55 -10.48 -25.83
CA ALA A 315 -6.57 -10.47 -24.37
C ALA A 315 -7.10 -9.14 -23.84
N VAL A 316 -7.98 -9.20 -22.83
CA VAL A 316 -8.22 -8.06 -21.92
C VAL A 316 -7.35 -8.28 -20.69
N VAL A 317 -6.60 -7.26 -20.27
CA VAL A 317 -5.70 -7.35 -19.13
C VAL A 317 -6.34 -6.64 -17.95
N VAL A 318 -6.41 -7.32 -16.81
CA VAL A 318 -6.83 -6.77 -15.52
C VAL A 318 -5.59 -6.71 -14.62
N GLU A 319 -5.31 -5.57 -14.01
CA GLU A 319 -4.16 -5.40 -13.09
C GLU A 319 -4.60 -4.87 -11.74
N ASP A 320 -3.71 -5.06 -10.75
CA ASP A 320 -3.74 -4.42 -9.44
C ASP A 320 -4.10 -2.92 -9.52
N GLY A 321 -5.20 -2.55 -8.87
CA GLY A 321 -5.78 -1.21 -8.91
C GLY A 321 -4.79 -0.13 -8.46
N PRO A 322 -4.29 -0.18 -7.20
CA PRO A 322 -3.28 0.74 -6.67
C PRO A 322 -2.06 0.96 -7.56
N THR A 323 -1.59 -0.08 -8.28
CA THR A 323 -0.47 0.04 -9.22
C THR A 323 -0.79 1.00 -10.37
N LEU A 324 -2.01 0.92 -10.92
CA LEU A 324 -2.47 1.78 -12.01
C LEU A 324 -3.03 3.13 -11.55
N THR A 325 -3.55 3.24 -10.33
CA THR A 325 -4.14 4.49 -9.83
C THR A 325 -3.06 5.38 -9.21
N HIS A 326 -2.86 5.31 -7.88
CA HIS A 326 -1.94 6.16 -7.13
C HIS A 326 -0.47 5.85 -7.47
N GLY A 327 -0.17 4.58 -7.81
CA GLY A 327 1.14 4.15 -8.29
C GLY A 327 1.53 4.78 -9.63
N GLY A 328 0.56 5.16 -10.46
CA GLY A 328 0.76 5.90 -11.71
C GLY A 328 1.45 5.09 -12.82
N MET A 329 1.44 3.75 -12.73
CA MET A 329 1.99 2.89 -13.80
C MET A 329 1.02 2.84 -14.98
N ALA A 330 1.56 2.66 -16.19
CA ALA A 330 0.77 2.46 -17.41
C ALA A 330 0.66 0.98 -17.85
N TYR A 331 1.41 0.11 -17.16
CA TYR A 331 1.48 -1.32 -17.42
C TYR A 331 1.92 -2.06 -16.15
N GLY A 332 1.45 -3.29 -15.99
CA GLY A 332 1.73 -4.17 -14.85
C GLY A 332 2.15 -5.58 -15.29
N ALA A 333 2.02 -6.54 -14.38
CA ALA A 333 2.47 -7.91 -14.58
C ALA A 333 1.66 -8.65 -15.65
N GLY A 334 0.33 -8.50 -15.63
CA GLY A 334 -0.59 -9.03 -16.63
C GLY A 334 -0.28 -8.56 -18.05
N TRP A 335 0.11 -7.29 -18.22
CA TRP A 335 0.49 -6.75 -19.53
C TRP A 335 1.76 -7.41 -20.08
N PHE A 336 2.80 -7.54 -19.25
CA PHE A 336 4.04 -8.21 -19.66
C PHE A 336 3.79 -9.70 -19.92
N ALA A 337 3.01 -10.37 -19.09
CA ALA A 337 2.60 -11.75 -19.27
C ALA A 337 1.87 -11.98 -20.60
N ALA A 338 0.87 -11.14 -20.91
CA ALA A 338 0.12 -11.23 -22.16
C ALA A 338 1.04 -11.14 -23.40
N ARG A 339 2.02 -10.23 -23.36
CA ARG A 339 3.00 -10.07 -24.46
C ARG A 339 3.96 -11.25 -24.56
N GLN A 340 4.50 -11.71 -23.43
CA GLN A 340 5.46 -12.82 -23.40
C GLN A 340 4.81 -14.14 -23.82
N ALA A 341 3.55 -14.36 -23.48
CA ALA A 341 2.77 -15.54 -23.89
C ALA A 341 2.25 -15.44 -25.34
N GLY A 342 2.50 -14.32 -26.04
CA GLY A 342 2.20 -14.19 -27.47
C GLY A 342 0.74 -13.86 -27.78
N ALA A 343 0.06 -13.04 -26.96
CA ALA A 343 -1.24 -12.49 -27.30
C ALA A 343 -1.22 -11.82 -28.68
N ALA A 344 -2.24 -12.08 -29.51
CA ALA A 344 -2.39 -11.43 -30.82
C ALA A 344 -2.69 -9.93 -30.67
N GLU A 345 -3.44 -9.56 -29.64
CA GLU A 345 -3.82 -8.19 -29.33
C GLU A 345 -4.07 -8.04 -27.83
N ILE A 346 -3.62 -6.92 -27.24
CA ILE A 346 -4.14 -6.46 -25.95
C ILE A 346 -5.25 -5.45 -26.26
N VAL A 347 -6.49 -5.87 -26.04
CA VAL A 347 -7.72 -5.13 -26.38
C VAL A 347 -7.88 -3.95 -25.44
N ASP A 348 -8.21 -2.79 -26.00
CA ASP A 348 -8.53 -1.60 -25.22
C ASP A 348 -9.93 -1.72 -24.60
N ALA A 349 -10.00 -1.85 -23.29
CA ALA A 349 -11.26 -2.01 -22.57
C ALA A 349 -12.04 -0.68 -22.37
N ARG A 350 -11.40 0.48 -22.56
CA ARG A 350 -12.01 1.80 -22.27
C ARG A 350 -13.34 2.04 -22.99
N PRO A 351 -13.53 1.70 -24.28
CA PRO A 351 -14.81 1.90 -24.96
C PRO A 351 -15.96 1.06 -24.40
N TYR A 352 -15.64 0.06 -23.57
CA TYR A 352 -16.58 -0.91 -23.01
C TYR A 352 -16.75 -0.74 -21.49
N ALA A 353 -16.01 0.21 -20.88
CA ALA A 353 -16.07 0.48 -19.46
C ALA A 353 -17.41 1.09 -19.07
N VAL A 354 -17.97 0.62 -17.95
CA VAL A 354 -19.24 1.11 -17.39
C VAL A 354 -19.07 1.54 -15.93
N GLY A 355 -20.00 2.37 -15.47
CA GLY A 355 -20.09 2.83 -14.08
C GLY A 355 -18.76 3.28 -13.49
N THR A 356 -18.39 2.74 -12.33
CA THR A 356 -17.20 3.17 -11.59
C THR A 356 -15.89 2.89 -12.33
N ILE A 357 -15.85 1.90 -13.22
CA ILE A 357 -14.66 1.61 -14.05
C ILE A 357 -14.46 2.71 -15.10
N ALA A 358 -15.53 3.20 -15.72
CA ALA A 358 -15.46 4.32 -16.65
C ALA A 358 -14.96 5.59 -15.95
N GLU A 359 -15.46 5.87 -14.75
CA GLU A 359 -15.01 6.99 -13.92
C GLU A 359 -13.53 6.86 -13.53
N THR A 360 -13.08 5.65 -13.21
CA THR A 360 -11.69 5.35 -12.90
C THR A 360 -10.78 5.68 -14.08
N TYR A 361 -11.17 5.35 -15.31
CA TYR A 361 -10.39 5.73 -16.51
C TYR A 361 -10.31 7.24 -16.73
N VAL A 362 -11.37 7.99 -16.39
CA VAL A 362 -11.35 9.47 -16.46
C VAL A 362 -10.37 10.04 -15.44
N LYS A 363 -10.39 9.51 -14.21
CA LYS A 363 -9.52 9.95 -13.12
C LYS A 363 -8.06 9.55 -13.31
N TYR A 364 -7.82 8.36 -13.87
CA TYR A 364 -6.50 7.76 -14.06
C TYR A 364 -6.26 7.39 -15.53
N PRO A 365 -6.07 8.40 -16.41
CA PRO A 365 -5.91 8.17 -17.85
C PRO A 365 -4.65 7.34 -18.19
N ASN A 366 -3.69 7.26 -17.27
CA ASN A 366 -2.48 6.44 -17.40
C ASN A 366 -2.77 4.93 -17.46
N ALA A 367 -3.88 4.44 -16.89
CA ALA A 367 -4.27 3.03 -16.96
C ALA A 367 -4.41 2.53 -18.41
N GLY A 368 -4.72 3.44 -19.35
CA GLY A 368 -4.66 3.17 -20.77
C GLY A 368 -5.56 2.00 -21.18
N LYS A 369 -4.98 0.96 -21.79
CA LYS A 369 -5.73 -0.20 -22.29
C LYS A 369 -6.10 -1.23 -21.22
N ILE A 370 -5.57 -1.07 -20.01
CA ILE A 370 -5.63 -2.08 -18.96
C ILE A 370 -6.76 -1.74 -18.01
N VAL A 371 -7.49 -2.75 -17.55
CA VAL A 371 -8.58 -2.60 -16.58
C VAL A 371 -7.99 -2.58 -15.17
N PRO A 372 -8.14 -1.49 -14.40
CA PRO A 372 -7.82 -1.51 -12.98
C PRO A 372 -8.81 -2.41 -12.24
N ALA A 373 -8.31 -3.34 -11.44
CA ALA A 373 -9.14 -4.12 -10.54
C ALA A 373 -9.66 -3.18 -9.43
N MET A 374 -10.92 -2.80 -9.55
CA MET A 374 -11.64 -1.99 -8.54
C MET A 374 -12.71 -2.86 -7.92
N GLY A 375 -12.89 -2.81 -6.60
CA GLY A 375 -13.79 -3.73 -5.90
C GLY A 375 -14.03 -3.40 -4.44
N TYR A 376 -14.26 -2.13 -4.13
CA TYR A 376 -14.58 -1.65 -2.78
C TYR A 376 -16.03 -1.95 -2.36
N GLY A 377 -16.87 -2.46 -3.27
CA GLY A 377 -18.25 -2.88 -2.98
C GLY A 377 -18.94 -3.58 -4.15
N ASP A 378 -20.14 -4.13 -3.91
CA ASP A 378 -20.90 -4.95 -4.86
C ASP A 378 -21.15 -4.26 -6.22
N GLU A 379 -21.33 -2.94 -6.21
CA GLU A 379 -21.51 -2.17 -7.44
C GLU A 379 -20.26 -2.18 -8.31
N GLN A 380 -19.08 -1.95 -7.71
CA GLN A 380 -17.81 -1.93 -8.43
C GLN A 380 -17.47 -3.31 -9.00
N ILE A 381 -17.80 -4.38 -8.26
CA ILE A 381 -17.66 -5.76 -8.73
C ILE A 381 -18.52 -5.98 -9.97
N ARG A 382 -19.80 -5.60 -9.94
CA ARG A 382 -20.70 -5.71 -11.11
C ARG A 382 -20.22 -4.90 -12.30
N ASP A 383 -19.71 -3.68 -12.07
CA ASP A 383 -19.18 -2.83 -13.13
C ASP A 383 -17.90 -3.41 -13.75
N LEU A 384 -17.03 -4.02 -12.93
CA LEU A 384 -15.85 -4.75 -13.39
C LEU A 384 -16.24 -5.97 -14.24
N GLU A 385 -17.19 -6.79 -13.78
CA GLU A 385 -17.72 -7.93 -14.55
C GLU A 385 -18.33 -7.48 -15.89
N ALA A 386 -19.18 -6.46 -15.86
CA ALA A 386 -19.84 -5.93 -17.05
C ALA A 386 -18.83 -5.39 -18.07
N THR A 387 -17.81 -4.66 -17.59
CA THR A 387 -16.72 -4.13 -18.43
C THR A 387 -15.92 -5.26 -19.08
N ILE A 388 -15.52 -6.27 -18.30
CA ILE A 388 -14.78 -7.43 -18.81
C ILE A 388 -15.64 -8.19 -19.82
N ASN A 389 -16.92 -8.41 -19.53
CA ASN A 389 -17.84 -9.17 -20.38
C ASN A 389 -18.14 -8.46 -21.71
N ALA A 390 -18.27 -7.13 -21.69
CA ALA A 390 -18.52 -6.30 -22.87
C ALA A 390 -17.27 -6.12 -23.76
N THR A 391 -16.07 -6.22 -23.18
CA THR A 391 -14.81 -6.11 -23.93
C THR A 391 -14.68 -7.29 -24.91
N PRO A 392 -14.46 -7.05 -26.22
CA PRO A 392 -14.43 -8.11 -27.24
C PRO A 392 -13.06 -8.81 -27.25
N ALA A 393 -12.73 -9.50 -26.18
CA ALA A 393 -11.54 -10.31 -26.00
C ALA A 393 -11.91 -11.81 -25.92
N ASP A 394 -10.96 -12.68 -26.21
CA ASP A 394 -11.10 -14.13 -26.11
C ASP A 394 -10.73 -14.65 -24.70
N VAL A 395 -9.87 -13.92 -23.98
CA VAL A 395 -9.30 -14.33 -22.68
C VAL A 395 -9.10 -13.11 -21.79
N VAL A 396 -9.24 -13.30 -20.47
CA VAL A 396 -8.84 -12.34 -19.44
C VAL A 396 -7.45 -12.74 -18.94
N VAL A 397 -6.50 -11.81 -18.97
CA VAL A 397 -5.18 -11.99 -18.34
C VAL A 397 -5.22 -11.27 -17.01
N GLU A 398 -5.18 -12.05 -15.94
CA GLU A 398 -5.30 -11.60 -14.56
C GLU A 398 -3.90 -11.34 -14.00
N GLY A 399 -3.53 -10.05 -13.86
CA GLY A 399 -2.31 -9.58 -13.23
C GLY A 399 -2.45 -9.21 -11.76
N THR A 400 -3.63 -9.43 -11.16
CA THR A 400 -3.91 -9.21 -9.73
C THR A 400 -3.26 -10.30 -8.87
N PRO A 401 -2.98 -10.05 -7.58
CA PRO A 401 -2.41 -11.05 -6.68
C PRO A 401 -3.43 -12.08 -6.14
N ILE A 402 -4.73 -11.88 -6.37
CA ILE A 402 -5.83 -12.77 -5.94
C ILE A 402 -6.31 -13.68 -7.05
N GLU A 403 -7.16 -14.63 -6.65
CA GLU A 403 -7.96 -15.44 -7.55
C GLU A 403 -9.32 -14.76 -7.85
N LEU A 404 -9.38 -13.94 -8.91
CA LEU A 404 -10.58 -13.26 -9.37
C LEU A 404 -11.71 -14.24 -9.67
N ARG A 405 -11.44 -15.50 -10.03
CA ARG A 405 -12.51 -16.51 -10.23
C ARG A 405 -13.36 -16.77 -8.99
N ARG A 406 -12.89 -16.39 -7.80
CA ARG A 406 -13.65 -16.51 -6.55
C ARG A 406 -14.62 -15.37 -6.32
N ILE A 407 -14.41 -14.24 -7.00
CA ILE A 407 -15.15 -12.99 -6.76
C ILE A 407 -15.94 -12.56 -7.99
N LEU A 408 -15.44 -12.85 -9.20
CA LEU A 408 -16.02 -12.48 -10.47
C LEU A 408 -16.52 -13.70 -11.25
N SER A 409 -17.67 -13.53 -11.89
CA SER A 409 -18.25 -14.46 -12.86
C SER A 409 -18.25 -13.83 -14.26
N VAL A 410 -17.19 -14.12 -15.03
CA VAL A 410 -17.01 -13.59 -16.39
C VAL A 410 -17.25 -14.64 -17.47
N ASN A 411 -17.63 -14.19 -18.66
CA ASN A 411 -17.95 -15.03 -19.82
C ASN A 411 -16.74 -15.46 -20.66
N LYS A 412 -15.53 -15.30 -20.12
CA LYS A 412 -14.24 -15.57 -20.79
C LYS A 412 -13.37 -16.42 -19.87
N PRO A 413 -12.50 -17.29 -20.41
CA PRO A 413 -11.48 -17.94 -19.62
C PRO A 413 -10.53 -16.90 -18.98
N ILE A 414 -10.09 -17.17 -17.76
CA ILE A 414 -9.11 -16.35 -17.03
C ILE A 414 -7.77 -17.09 -17.01
N ALA A 415 -6.72 -16.42 -17.49
CA ALA A 415 -5.34 -16.85 -17.41
C ALA A 415 -4.63 -16.08 -16.28
N THR A 416 -4.37 -16.78 -15.18
CA THR A 416 -3.75 -16.22 -13.98
C THR A 416 -2.25 -16.00 -14.17
N VAL A 417 -1.79 -14.82 -13.74
CA VAL A 417 -0.38 -14.41 -13.77
C VAL A 417 0.16 -14.34 -12.35
N THR A 418 1.25 -15.06 -12.12
CA THR A 418 1.99 -15.03 -10.85
C THR A 418 3.31 -14.29 -11.02
N TYR A 419 3.78 -13.66 -9.96
CA TYR A 419 5.07 -12.97 -9.95
C TYR A 419 5.78 -13.13 -8.62
N GLU A 420 7.06 -13.50 -8.72
CA GLU A 420 7.89 -13.83 -7.56
C GLU A 420 9.24 -13.12 -7.62
N LEU A 421 9.69 -12.66 -6.45
CA LEU A 421 10.98 -12.01 -6.30
C LEU A 421 12.10 -13.04 -6.52
N ALA A 422 13.11 -12.67 -7.30
CA ALA A 422 14.34 -13.42 -7.42
C ALA A 422 15.56 -12.49 -7.31
N GLU A 423 16.47 -12.79 -6.38
CA GLU A 423 17.75 -12.10 -6.29
C GLU A 423 18.62 -12.40 -7.52
N ILE A 424 19.32 -11.39 -8.03
CA ILE A 424 20.36 -11.62 -9.05
C ILE A 424 21.56 -12.32 -8.41
N GLU A 425 21.96 -11.87 -7.22
CA GLU A 425 22.98 -12.49 -6.39
C GLU A 425 22.27 -13.12 -5.18
N PRO A 426 22.05 -14.45 -5.18
CA PRO A 426 21.18 -15.09 -4.20
C PRO A 426 21.79 -15.11 -2.80
N GLY A 427 20.92 -15.03 -1.79
CA GLY A 427 21.26 -15.28 -0.39
C GLY A 427 21.47 -14.02 0.45
N VAL A 428 21.42 -12.82 -0.13
CA VAL A 428 21.63 -11.57 0.63
C VAL A 428 20.45 -11.30 1.56
N ILE A 429 19.22 -11.43 1.05
CA ILE A 429 18.02 -11.25 1.87
C ILE A 429 18.02 -12.27 3.01
N GLU A 430 18.30 -13.55 2.73
CA GLU A 430 18.36 -14.60 3.75
C GLU A 430 19.43 -14.32 4.81
N GLU A 431 20.62 -13.90 4.40
CA GLU A 431 21.72 -13.51 5.30
C GLU A 431 21.26 -12.43 6.30
N MET A 432 20.65 -11.35 5.80
CA MET A 432 20.20 -10.23 6.64
C MET A 432 19.02 -10.61 7.54
N VAL A 433 18.08 -11.41 7.04
CA VAL A 433 16.95 -11.93 7.85
C VAL A 433 17.49 -12.80 9.00
N ARG A 434 18.43 -13.69 8.73
CA ARG A 434 19.04 -14.56 9.74
C ARG A 434 19.81 -13.77 10.80
N ALA A 435 20.46 -12.66 10.43
CA ALA A 435 21.18 -11.82 11.37
C ALA A 435 20.28 -11.21 12.46
N VAL A 436 19.01 -10.97 12.13
CA VAL A 436 18.02 -10.39 13.06
C VAL A 436 17.22 -11.45 13.82
N VAL A 437 16.90 -12.57 13.17
CA VAL A 437 15.95 -13.57 13.68
C VAL A 437 16.62 -14.84 14.24
N GLY A 438 17.86 -15.10 13.84
CA GLY A 438 18.62 -16.30 14.19
C GLY A 438 19.38 -16.24 15.52
N GLY A 439 19.32 -15.10 16.21
CA GLY A 439 19.87 -14.91 17.55
C GLY A 439 19.09 -15.59 18.67
#